data_AF-A0A1S1H907-F1
#
_entry.id   AF-A0A1S1H907-F1
#
_cell.length_a   1.000
_cell.length_b   1.000
_cell.length_c   1.000
_cell.angle_alpha   90.00
_cell.angle_beta   90.00
_cell.angle_gamma   90.00
#
_symmetry.space_group_name_H-M   'P 1'
#
loop_
_entity.id
_entity.type
_entity.pdbx_description
1 polymer ?
#
loop_
_entity_poly.entity_id
_entity_poly.type
_entity_poly.pdbx_seq_one_letter_code
_entity_poly.pdbx_strand_id
1 'polypeptide(L)'
;MRSARLLIVSLTFLSACQGPEQKAGAEKDKAAAEAAGQAYSGDGPNERIGAARDRAAKSAKEARDAAGDALDSQADSIRSQADVAAERLDQQAKSVRDAADERARALEVQADARRR
;
A
#
# COMPACT_ATOMS: atom_id res chain seq x y z
N MET A 1 -39.32 -13.23 -43.45
CA MET A 1 -38.72 -12.04 -44.07
C MET A 1 -38.52 -10.98 -43.00
N ARG A 2 -37.32 -10.36 -42.97
CA ARG A 2 -36.98 -9.09 -42.28
C ARG A 2 -36.91 -9.19 -40.74
N SER A 3 -35.81 -8.93 -40.04
CA SER A 3 -34.62 -8.16 -40.37
C SER A 3 -33.46 -8.57 -39.47
N ALA A 4 -32.30 -8.76 -40.09
CA ALA A 4 -31.00 -8.61 -39.45
C ALA A 4 -30.82 -7.20 -38.85
N ARG A 5 -29.79 -7.04 -38.00
CA ARG A 5 -29.34 -5.86 -37.22
C ARG A 5 -29.81 -5.97 -35.76
N LEU A 6 -28.97 -5.97 -34.72
CA LEU A 6 -27.69 -5.31 -34.54
C LEU A 6 -26.64 -6.23 -33.90
N LEU A 7 -25.63 -6.53 -34.71
CA LEU A 7 -24.24 -6.66 -34.30
C LEU A 7 -23.78 -5.29 -33.74
N ILE A 8 -22.85 -5.32 -32.77
CA ILE A 8 -21.91 -4.23 -32.44
C ILE A 8 -22.44 -3.12 -31.50
N VAL A 9 -22.37 -3.35 -30.19
CA VAL A 9 -22.13 -2.31 -29.17
C VAL A 9 -21.43 -3.02 -28.01
N SER A 10 -20.10 -3.03 -27.88
CA SER A 10 -19.39 -2.07 -27.01
C SER A 10 -17.88 -2.43 -26.97
N LEU A 11 -17.14 -2.22 -28.06
CA LEU A 11 -15.68 -2.44 -28.10
C LEU A 11 -14.89 -1.12 -27.93
N THR A 12 -15.39 -0.19 -27.11
CA THR A 12 -14.78 1.13 -26.89
C THR A 12 -14.31 1.29 -25.45
N PHE A 13 -13.32 0.49 -25.03
CA PHE A 13 -12.66 0.64 -23.72
C PHE A 13 -11.13 0.81 -23.79
N LEU A 14 -10.50 0.97 -24.96
CA LEU A 14 -9.03 0.90 -25.08
C LEU A 14 -8.27 2.23 -25.26
N SER A 15 -8.87 3.39 -24.98
CA SER A 15 -8.11 4.65 -24.88
C SER A 15 -7.62 4.97 -23.45
N ALA A 16 -7.77 4.03 -22.50
CA ALA A 16 -7.26 4.20 -21.14
C ALA A 16 -5.73 4.03 -21.10
N CYS A 17 -5.03 5.17 -21.23
CA CYS A 17 -3.63 5.41 -20.85
C CYS A 17 -2.60 4.34 -21.29
N GLN A 18 -2.14 4.42 -22.54
CA GLN A 18 -0.95 3.68 -22.96
C GLN A 18 0.23 3.97 -22.03
N GLY A 19 0.91 2.91 -21.57
CA GLY A 19 2.15 3.02 -20.81
C GLY A 19 3.33 3.46 -21.67
N PRO A 20 4.47 3.81 -21.06
CA PRO A 20 5.63 4.35 -21.77
C PRO A 20 6.19 3.38 -22.83
N GLU A 21 6.30 2.09 -22.51
CA GLU A 21 6.81 1.11 -23.47
C GLU A 21 5.79 0.84 -24.59
N GLN A 22 4.49 0.82 -24.28
CA GLN A 22 3.43 0.70 -25.27
C GLN A 22 3.47 1.86 -26.27
N LYS A 23 3.67 3.09 -25.80
CA LYS A 23 3.80 4.27 -26.67
C LYS A 23 5.03 4.17 -27.57
N ALA A 24 6.19 3.82 -27.01
CA ALA A 24 7.40 3.62 -27.79
C ALA A 24 7.25 2.50 -28.84
N GLY A 25 6.48 1.46 -28.52
CA GLY A 25 6.11 0.41 -29.45
C GLY A 25 5.21 0.90 -30.58
N ALA A 26 4.16 1.65 -30.25
CA ALA A 26 3.23 2.22 -31.22
C ALA A 26 3.92 3.18 -32.20
N GLU A 27 4.89 3.99 -31.73
CA GLU A 27 5.68 4.86 -32.60
C GLU A 27 6.51 4.07 -33.62
N LYS A 28 7.13 2.96 -33.19
CA LYS A 28 7.88 2.07 -34.11
C LYS A 28 6.97 1.42 -35.14
N ASP A 29 5.81 0.94 -34.70
CA ASP A 29 4.84 0.31 -35.61
C ASP A 29 4.27 1.31 -36.60
N LYS A 30 4.00 2.54 -36.15
CA LYS A 30 3.56 3.63 -37.03
C LYS A 30 4.61 3.98 -38.07
N ALA A 31 5.88 4.13 -37.65
CA ALA A 31 6.98 4.41 -38.59
C ALA A 31 7.17 3.28 -39.61
N ALA A 32 7.04 2.01 -39.18
CA ALA A 32 7.12 0.86 -40.07
C ALA A 32 5.95 0.82 -41.07
N ALA A 33 4.73 1.11 -40.63
CA ALA A 33 3.56 1.20 -41.50
C ALA A 33 3.69 2.33 -42.53
N GLU A 34 4.15 3.51 -42.10
CA GLU A 34 4.42 4.65 -42.98
C GLU A 34 5.48 4.30 -44.03
N ALA A 35 6.58 3.65 -43.64
CA ALA A 35 7.62 3.20 -44.57
C ALA A 35 7.12 2.14 -45.56
N ALA A 36 6.14 1.32 -45.17
CA ALA A 36 5.50 0.34 -46.03
C ALA A 36 4.36 0.92 -46.90
N GLY A 37 4.04 2.21 -46.77
CA GLY A 37 2.89 2.84 -47.43
C GLY A 37 1.54 2.31 -46.93
N GLN A 38 1.51 1.71 -45.73
CA GLN A 38 0.32 1.14 -45.12
C GLN A 38 -0.25 2.10 -44.06
N ALA A 39 -1.57 2.11 -43.93
CA ALA A 39 -2.22 2.83 -42.85
C ALA A 39 -1.98 2.12 -41.51
N TYR A 40 -1.53 2.86 -40.49
CA TYR A 40 -1.41 2.35 -39.13
C TYR A 40 -2.78 2.37 -38.44
N SER A 41 -3.27 1.20 -38.00
CA SER A 41 -4.56 1.06 -37.33
C SER A 41 -4.48 0.91 -35.82
N GLY A 42 -3.27 0.94 -35.23
CA GLY A 42 -3.05 0.56 -33.83
C GLY A 42 -2.85 -0.94 -33.63
N ASP A 43 -2.48 -1.32 -32.40
CA ASP A 43 -2.21 -2.70 -31.97
C ASP A 43 -1.12 -3.40 -32.80
N GLY A 44 -0.07 -2.65 -33.13
CA GLY A 44 1.08 -3.23 -33.79
C GLY A 44 1.88 -4.19 -32.89
N PRO A 45 2.75 -5.02 -33.46
CA PRO A 45 3.53 -6.00 -32.70
C PRO A 45 4.44 -5.34 -31.65
N ASN A 46 5.07 -4.20 -31.94
CA ASN A 46 5.90 -3.52 -30.96
C ASN A 46 5.04 -2.87 -29.86
N GLU A 47 3.86 -2.32 -30.20
CA GLU A 47 2.89 -1.80 -29.24
C GLU A 47 2.46 -2.90 -28.25
N ARG A 48 2.12 -4.10 -28.73
CA ARG A 48 1.73 -5.22 -27.87
C ARG A 48 2.85 -5.68 -26.94
N ILE A 49 4.09 -5.74 -27.44
CA ILE A 49 5.27 -6.06 -26.63
C ILE A 49 5.45 -4.99 -25.55
N GLY A 50 5.34 -3.72 -25.92
CA GLY A 50 5.41 -2.60 -24.98
C GLY A 50 4.35 -2.69 -23.89
N ALA A 51 3.09 -2.93 -24.28
CA ALA A 51 2.00 -3.11 -23.33
C ALA A 51 2.22 -4.30 -22.37
N ALA A 52 2.81 -5.40 -22.85
CA ALA A 52 3.17 -6.52 -22.00
C ALA A 52 4.26 -6.15 -20.98
N ARG A 53 5.27 -5.38 -21.39
CA ARG A 53 6.32 -4.86 -20.49
C ARG A 53 5.77 -3.90 -19.45
N ASP A 54 4.91 -2.97 -19.86
CA ASP A 54 4.26 -2.02 -18.94
C ASP A 54 3.42 -2.76 -17.90
N ARG A 55 2.65 -3.79 -18.30
CA ARG A 55 1.90 -4.64 -17.36
C ARG A 55 2.83 -5.36 -16.39
N ALA A 56 3.92 -5.96 -16.87
CA ALA A 56 4.88 -6.65 -16.02
C ALA A 56 5.54 -5.69 -15.02
N ALA A 57 5.95 -4.49 -15.45
CA ALA A 57 6.52 -3.47 -14.59
C ALA A 57 5.51 -3.00 -13.53
N LYS A 58 4.25 -2.78 -13.92
CA LYS A 58 3.18 -2.42 -12.99
C LYS A 58 2.96 -3.51 -11.93
N SER A 59 2.83 -4.77 -12.33
CA SER A 59 2.67 -5.89 -11.39
C SER A 59 3.87 -6.06 -10.48
N ALA A 60 5.09 -5.87 -10.98
CA ALA A 60 6.29 -5.90 -10.15
C ALA A 60 6.32 -4.76 -9.12
N LYS A 61 5.84 -3.57 -9.49
CA LYS A 61 5.68 -2.44 -8.56
C LYS A 61 4.63 -2.76 -7.49
N GLU A 62 3.44 -3.20 -7.89
CA GLU A 62 2.35 -3.56 -6.96
C GLU A 62 2.79 -4.63 -5.96
N ALA A 63 3.56 -5.63 -6.40
CA ALA A 63 4.11 -6.65 -5.51
C ALA A 63 5.11 -6.08 -4.48
N ARG A 64 5.92 -5.09 -4.88
CA ARG A 64 6.85 -4.40 -3.96
C ARG A 64 6.10 -3.51 -2.97
N ASP A 65 5.10 -2.77 -3.45
CA ASP A 65 4.27 -1.90 -2.62
C ASP A 65 3.53 -2.76 -1.57
N ALA A 66 2.92 -3.88 -1.97
CA ALA A 66 2.27 -4.82 -1.05
C ALA A 66 3.25 -5.44 -0.03
N ALA A 67 4.49 -5.73 -0.44
CA ALA A 67 5.52 -6.19 0.49
C ALA A 67 5.92 -5.08 1.49
N GLY A 68 5.94 -3.82 1.04
CA GLY A 68 6.14 -2.65 1.90
C GLY A 68 5.02 -2.50 2.93
N ASP A 69 3.77 -2.53 2.50
CA ASP A 69 2.59 -2.41 3.39
C ASP A 69 2.58 -3.51 4.46
N ALA A 70 3.02 -4.72 4.11
CA ALA A 70 3.15 -5.83 5.06
C ALA A 70 4.27 -5.61 6.10
N LEU A 71 5.37 -4.97 5.72
CA LEU A 71 6.44 -4.60 6.65
C LEU A 71 6.01 -3.44 7.56
N ASP A 72 5.32 -2.44 7.02
CA ASP A 72 4.80 -1.31 7.79
C ASP A 72 3.78 -1.79 8.83
N SER A 73 2.88 -2.70 8.43
CA SER A 73 1.92 -3.33 9.34
C SER A 73 2.59 -4.11 10.49
N GLN A 74 3.70 -4.80 10.20
CA GLN A 74 4.49 -5.49 11.22
C GLN A 74 5.17 -4.50 12.17
N ALA A 75 5.75 -3.42 11.63
CA ALA A 75 6.40 -2.38 12.42
C ALA A 75 5.40 -1.70 13.37
N ASP A 76 4.20 -1.37 12.89
CA ASP A 76 3.15 -0.77 13.70
C ASP A 76 2.63 -1.73 14.79
N SER A 77 2.52 -3.02 14.49
CA SER A 77 2.18 -4.04 15.50
C SER A 77 3.23 -4.11 16.60
N ILE A 78 4.52 -4.11 16.24
CA ILE A 78 5.62 -4.12 17.22
C ILE A 78 5.58 -2.85 18.08
N ARG A 79 5.38 -1.67 17.46
CA ARG A 79 5.26 -0.40 18.19
C ARG A 79 4.10 -0.44 19.19
N SER A 80 2.93 -0.88 18.75
CA SER A 80 1.75 -0.99 19.62
C SER A 80 1.97 -1.95 20.78
N GLN A 81 2.62 -3.10 20.55
CA GLN A 81 2.96 -4.05 21.61
C GLN A 81 3.94 -3.44 22.62
N ALA A 82 4.94 -2.68 22.14
CA ALA A 82 5.88 -1.98 23.00
C ALA A 82 5.20 -0.90 23.84
N ASP A 83 4.29 -0.12 23.25
CA ASP A 83 3.53 0.92 23.98
C ASP A 83 2.65 0.30 25.08
N VAL A 84 1.97 -0.81 24.79
CA VAL A 84 1.18 -1.53 25.79
C VAL A 84 2.07 -2.09 26.90
N ALA A 85 3.25 -2.60 26.58
CA ALA A 85 4.19 -3.08 27.57
C ALA A 85 4.71 -1.94 28.46
N ALA A 86 5.02 -0.78 27.87
CA ALA A 86 5.45 0.41 28.59
C ALA A 86 4.36 0.91 29.55
N GLU A 87 3.12 1.03 29.09
CA GLU A 87 1.99 1.45 29.92
C GLU A 87 1.77 0.51 31.13
N ARG A 88 1.93 -0.81 30.92
CA ARG A 88 1.86 -1.78 32.02
C ARG A 88 2.97 -1.58 33.05
N LEU A 89 4.20 -1.33 32.60
CA LEU A 89 5.32 -1.07 33.50
C LEU A 89 5.11 0.23 34.29
N ASP A 90 4.59 1.27 33.64
CA ASP A 90 4.25 2.54 34.29
C ASP A 90 3.17 2.36 35.36
N GLN A 91 2.13 1.57 35.07
CA GLN A 91 1.09 1.25 36.06
C GLN A 91 1.63 0.45 37.24
N GLN A 92 2.50 -0.53 37.00
CA GLN A 92 3.16 -1.28 38.06
C GLN A 92 4.04 -0.36 38.91
N ALA A 93 4.83 0.52 38.29
CA ALA A 93 5.67 1.47 38.99
C ALA A 93 4.85 2.44 39.85
N LYS A 94 3.72 2.96 39.34
CA LYS A 94 2.78 3.77 40.11
C LYS A 94 2.24 3.01 41.31
N SER A 95 1.75 1.79 41.12
CA SER A 95 1.23 0.96 42.22
C SER A 95 2.26 0.70 43.32
N VAL A 96 3.53 0.46 42.96
CA VAL A 96 4.62 0.29 43.93
C VAL A 96 4.87 1.58 44.71
N ARG A 97 4.88 2.73 44.03
CA ARG A 97 5.07 4.05 44.67
C ARG A 97 3.91 4.35 45.63
N ASP A 98 2.68 4.16 45.19
CA ASP A 98 1.49 4.41 46.00
C ASP A 98 1.49 3.53 47.27
N ALA A 99 1.82 2.24 47.13
CA ALA A 99 1.94 1.34 48.27
C ALA A 99 3.08 1.72 49.24
N ALA A 100 4.19 2.26 48.72
CA ALA A 100 5.29 2.76 49.54
C ALA A 100 4.88 4.04 50.29
N ASP A 101 4.20 4.96 49.62
CA ASP A 101 3.70 6.21 50.19
C ASP A 101 2.66 5.95 51.29
N GLU A 102 1.75 4.99 51.08
CA GLU A 102 0.78 4.57 52.10
C GLU A 102 1.48 4.03 53.35
N ARG A 103 2.50 3.17 53.18
CA ARG A 103 3.29 2.64 54.30
C ARG A 103 4.05 3.74 55.02
N ALA A 104 4.66 4.68 54.29
CA ALA A 104 5.37 5.81 54.86
C ALA A 104 4.42 6.68 55.70
N ARG A 105 3.25 7.04 55.17
CA ARG A 105 2.22 7.80 55.92
C ARG A 105 1.77 7.07 57.18
N ALA A 106 1.56 5.75 57.11
CA ALA A 106 1.18 4.97 58.27
C ALA A 106 2.26 4.97 59.38
N LEU A 107 3.54 4.99 58.99
CA LEU A 107 4.66 5.10 59.93
C LEU A 107 4.76 6.51 60.52
N GLU A 108 4.55 7.57 59.72
CA GLU A 108 4.51 8.95 60.20
C GLU A 108 3.42 9.15 61.25
N VAL A 109 2.20 8.66 60.99
CA VAL A 109 1.08 8.73 61.94
C VAL A 109 1.43 8.03 63.26
N GLN A 110 2.08 6.85 63.19
CA GLN A 110 2.53 6.14 64.39
C GLN A 110 3.62 6.91 65.15
N ALA A 111 4.58 7.52 64.44
CA ALA A 111 5.64 8.31 65.04
C ALA A 111 5.07 9.55 65.75
N ASP A 112 4.13 10.25 65.14
CA ASP A 112 3.50 11.43 65.71
C ASP A 112 2.62 11.09 66.92
N ALA A 113 1.91 9.95 66.89
CA ALA A 113 1.17 9.46 68.05
C ALA A 113 2.07 9.15 69.27
N ARG A 114 3.34 8.77 69.03
CA ARG A 114 4.33 8.52 70.09
C ARG A 114 5.00 9.79 70.62
N ARG A 115 4.95 10.89 69.88
CA ARG A 115 5.54 12.19 70.27
C ARG A 115 4.59 13.07 71.09
N ARG A 116 3.30 12.72 71.13
CA ARG A 116 2.27 13.37 71.95
C ARG A 116 2.18 12.71 73.32
#